data_AF-A0AAV8ZR57-F1
#
_entry.id   AF-A0AAV8ZR57-F1
#
_cell.length_a   1.000
_cell.length_b   1.000
_cell.length_c   1.000
_cell.angle_alpha   90.00
_cell.angle_beta   90.00
_cell.angle_gamma   90.00
#
_symmetry.space_group_name_H-M   'P 1'
#
loop_
_entity.id
_entity.type
_entity.pdbx_description
1 polymer ?
#
loop_
_entity_poly.entity_id
_entity_poly.type
_entity_poly.pdbx_seq_one_letter_code
_entity_poly.pdbx_strand_id
1 'polypeptide(L)'
;MRPQKKTIRDVVAKFGETGSVRDRSKTGRPRSARNPENIERVRESVNDDSSISTRRRSNELELTRTSLRRVLTLDLHFFPYKIQLGHEIKPPINNSVYRRALQQFVAENPNFIIINYIRPFI
;
A
#
# COMPACT_ATOMS: atom_id res chain seq x y z
N MET A 1 -44.67 2.91 4.24
CA MET A 1 -44.21 2.37 5.54
C MET A 1 -43.94 3.53 6.48
N ARG A 2 -44.57 3.58 7.67
CA ARG A 2 -44.35 4.65 8.65
C ARG A 2 -43.17 4.29 9.56
N PRO A 3 -42.18 5.18 9.76
CA PRO A 3 -41.09 4.93 10.70
C PRO A 3 -41.60 4.86 12.14
N GLN A 4 -40.93 4.08 12.98
CA GLN A 4 -41.28 3.99 14.40
C GLN A 4 -40.97 5.30 15.13
N LYS A 5 -41.80 5.66 16.12
CA LYS A 5 -41.61 6.89 16.91
C LYS A 5 -40.22 6.97 17.55
N LYS A 6 -39.64 5.83 17.93
CA LYS A 6 -38.28 5.74 18.49
C LYS A 6 -37.23 6.23 17.49
N THR A 7 -37.28 5.73 16.24
CA THR A 7 -36.35 6.14 15.18
C THR A 7 -36.38 7.65 14.93
N ILE A 8 -37.57 8.26 14.96
CA ILE A 8 -37.72 9.72 14.79
C ILE A 8 -37.03 10.47 15.93
N ARG A 9 -37.24 10.05 17.19
CA ARG A 9 -36.60 10.67 18.37
C ARG A 9 -35.09 10.53 18.33
N ASP A 10 -34.58 9.34 17.99
CA ASP A 10 -33.14 9.07 17.92
C ASP A 10 -32.45 9.95 16.87
N VAL A 11 -33.10 10.15 15.71
CA VAL A 11 -32.60 11.04 14.65
C VAL A 11 -32.58 12.50 15.10
N VAL A 12 -33.65 12.98 15.77
CA VAL A 12 -33.71 14.36 16.28
C VAL A 12 -32.66 14.59 17.36
N ALA A 13 -32.49 13.67 18.30
CA ALA A 13 -31.47 13.75 19.35
C ALA A 13 -30.06 13.77 18.74
N LYS A 14 -29.77 12.86 17.81
CA LYS A 14 -28.50 12.82 17.09
C LYS A 14 -28.21 14.13 16.34
N PHE A 15 -29.23 14.71 15.71
CA PHE A 15 -29.10 16.00 15.03
C PHE A 15 -28.81 17.14 16.02
N GLY A 16 -29.45 17.15 17.19
CA GLY A 16 -29.16 18.12 18.26
C GLY A 16 -27.73 18.03 18.80
N GLU A 17 -27.19 16.81 18.94
CA GLU A 17 -25.83 16.58 19.44
C GLU A 17 -24.72 16.89 18.41
N THR A 18 -24.89 16.43 17.16
CA THR A 18 -23.81 16.43 16.15
C THR A 18 -24.03 17.48 15.05
N GLY A 19 -25.22 18.11 14.98
CA GLY A 19 -25.62 18.98 13.87
C GLY A 19 -25.81 18.25 12.53
N SER A 20 -25.79 16.91 12.54
CA SER A 20 -25.86 16.09 11.32
C SER A 20 -26.66 14.81 11.53
N VAL A 21 -27.42 14.44 10.50
CA VAL A 21 -28.14 13.15 10.45
C VAL A 21 -27.24 12.02 9.93
N ARG A 22 -26.07 12.33 9.36
CA ARG A 22 -25.13 11.34 8.79
C ARG A 22 -24.72 10.30 9.82
N ASP A 23 -24.54 9.06 9.38
CA ASP A 23 -24.03 7.98 10.23
C ASP A 23 -22.72 8.39 10.91
N ARG A 24 -22.62 8.06 12.21
CA ARG A 24 -21.37 8.24 12.95
C ARG A 24 -20.32 7.32 12.33
N SER A 25 -19.05 7.75 12.37
CA SER A 25 -17.95 6.88 11.97
C SER A 25 -17.97 5.61 12.80
N LYS A 26 -18.22 4.46 12.16
CA LYS A 26 -18.22 3.17 12.82
C LYS A 26 -16.77 2.68 12.87
N THR A 27 -16.27 2.39 14.07
CA THR A 27 -15.01 1.65 14.21
C THR A 27 -15.28 0.23 13.77
N GLY A 28 -14.83 -0.12 12.55
CA GLY A 28 -14.97 -1.47 12.02
C GLY A 28 -14.15 -2.50 12.80
N ARG A 29 -14.12 -3.75 12.32
CA ARG A 29 -13.31 -4.82 12.93
C ARG A 29 -11.82 -4.41 12.96
N PRO A 30 -11.13 -4.53 14.11
CA PRO A 30 -9.71 -4.20 14.21
C PRO A 30 -8.88 -5.11 13.31
N ARG A 31 -7.85 -4.54 12.68
CA ARG A 31 -6.94 -5.26 11.79
C ARG A 31 -5.85 -5.93 12.61
N SER A 32 -5.86 -7.26 12.69
CA SER A 32 -4.86 -8.02 13.47
C SER A 32 -3.49 -8.11 12.77
N ALA A 33 -3.46 -8.34 11.45
CA ALA A 33 -2.19 -8.56 10.74
C ALA A 33 -1.49 -7.28 10.26
N ARG A 34 -2.23 -6.18 10.07
CA ARG A 34 -1.74 -4.86 9.58
C ARG A 34 -1.62 -3.88 10.75
N ASN A 35 -0.90 -4.29 11.80
CA ASN A 35 -0.50 -3.43 12.92
C ASN A 35 0.66 -2.52 12.46
N PRO A 36 0.77 -1.26 12.90
CA PRO A 36 1.97 -0.41 12.69
C PRO A 36 3.30 -1.13 12.87
N GLU A 37 3.44 -1.95 13.91
CA GLU A 37 4.65 -2.74 14.15
C GLU A 37 4.97 -3.70 13.00
N ASN A 38 3.97 -4.42 12.49
CA ASN A 38 4.16 -5.35 11.38
C ASN A 38 4.47 -4.61 10.07
N ILE A 39 3.92 -3.40 9.90
CA ILE A 39 4.21 -2.56 8.73
C ILE A 39 5.68 -2.16 8.75
N GLU A 40 6.19 -1.72 9.91
CA GLU A 40 7.59 -1.32 10.04
C GLU A 40 8.53 -2.52 9.86
N ARG A 41 8.23 -3.68 10.45
CA ARG A 41 9.02 -4.91 10.23
C ARG A 41 9.09 -5.30 8.75
N VAL A 42 7.98 -5.18 8.01
CA VAL A 42 7.98 -5.44 6.56
C VAL A 42 8.83 -4.40 5.83
N ARG A 43 8.77 -3.13 6.24
CA ARG A 43 9.54 -2.04 5.64
C ARG A 43 11.03 -2.22 5.83
N GLU A 44 11.47 -2.48 7.06
CA GLU A 44 12.87 -2.78 7.42
C GLU A 44 13.37 -3.96 6.61
N SER A 45 12.64 -5.07 6.62
CA SER A 45 13.00 -6.26 5.85
C SER A 45 13.18 -5.96 4.36
N VAL A 46 12.33 -5.12 3.76
CA VAL A 46 12.43 -4.77 2.33
C VAL A 46 13.62 -3.84 2.05
N ASN A 47 13.92 -2.93 2.98
CA ASN A 47 15.09 -2.06 2.91
C ASN A 47 16.40 -2.84 3.06
N ASP A 48 16.44 -3.85 3.94
CA ASP A 48 17.60 -4.70 4.17
C ASP A 48 17.91 -5.55 2.93
N ASP A 49 16.91 -6.25 2.41
CA ASP A 49 17.06 -7.05 1.19
C ASP A 49 15.76 -7.08 0.38
N SER A 50 15.76 -6.32 -0.72
CA SER A 50 14.62 -6.24 -1.66
C SER A 50 14.49 -7.47 -2.56
N SER A 51 15.52 -8.32 -2.67
CA SER A 51 15.53 -9.49 -3.56
C SER A 51 14.79 -10.70 -2.98
N ILE A 52 14.49 -10.69 -1.68
CA ILE A 52 13.79 -11.78 -1.00
C ILE A 52 12.36 -11.91 -1.52
N SER A 53 12.02 -13.13 -1.98
CA SER A 53 10.67 -13.46 -2.44
C SER A 53 9.61 -13.23 -1.35
N THR A 54 8.42 -12.81 -1.75
CA THR A 54 7.26 -12.61 -0.86
C THR A 54 6.94 -13.85 -0.01
N ARG A 55 7.13 -15.06 -0.57
CA ARG A 55 6.92 -16.32 0.16
C ARG A 55 7.94 -16.51 1.28
N ARG A 56 9.22 -16.29 1.00
CA ARG A 56 10.29 -16.42 2.00
C ARG A 56 10.13 -15.39 3.11
N ARG A 57 9.90 -14.12 2.73
CA ARG A 57 9.65 -13.02 3.65
C ARG A 57 8.42 -13.26 4.54
N SER A 58 7.38 -13.86 3.99
CA SER A 58 6.16 -14.26 4.74
C SER A 58 6.46 -15.27 5.84
N ASN A 59 7.36 -16.22 5.58
CA ASN A 59 7.79 -17.19 6.58
C ASN A 59 8.68 -16.53 7.66
N GLU A 60 9.62 -15.66 7.25
CA GLU A 60 10.54 -14.97 8.16
C GLU A 60 9.83 -13.99 9.11
N LEU A 61 8.80 -13.29 8.61
CA LEU A 61 8.03 -12.31 9.41
C LEU A 61 6.82 -12.93 10.14
N GLU A 62 6.58 -14.24 9.96
CA GLU A 62 5.41 -14.97 10.48
C GLU A 62 4.06 -14.34 10.08
N LEU A 63 4.03 -13.72 8.90
CA LEU A 63 2.83 -13.11 8.34
C LEU A 63 2.24 -14.02 7.28
N THR A 64 0.92 -14.06 7.17
CA THR A 64 0.29 -14.72 6.02
C THR A 64 0.64 -13.98 4.72
N ARG A 65 0.86 -14.73 3.64
CA ARG A 65 1.18 -14.17 2.30
C ARG A 65 0.21 -13.08 1.85
N THR A 66 -1.08 -13.24 2.15
CA THR A 66 -2.13 -12.27 1.82
C THR A 66 -2.01 -10.98 2.62
N SER A 67 -1.64 -11.06 3.90
CA SER A 67 -1.41 -9.89 4.75
C SER A 67 -0.16 -9.15 4.33
N LEU A 68 0.94 -9.88 4.08
CA LEU A 68 2.19 -9.29 3.59
C LEU A 68 1.96 -8.56 2.27
N ARG A 69 1.26 -9.17 1.31
CA ARG A 69 0.91 -8.52 0.04
C ARG A 69 0.13 -7.22 0.26
N ARG A 70 -0.85 -7.22 1.16
CA ARG A 70 -1.65 -6.02 1.48
C ARG A 70 -0.78 -4.92 2.09
N VAL A 71 0.15 -5.27 2.97
CA VAL A 71 1.09 -4.30 3.55
C VAL A 71 1.96 -3.68 2.45
N LEU A 72 2.57 -4.51 1.61
CA LEU A 72 3.37 -4.03 0.49
C LEU A 72 2.59 -3.07 -0.43
N THR A 73 1.37 -3.43 -0.84
CA THR A 73 0.63 -2.64 -1.83
C THR A 73 -0.17 -1.47 -1.27
N LEU A 74 -0.74 -1.61 -0.06
CA LEU A 74 -1.69 -0.63 0.51
C LEU A 74 -1.10 0.27 1.59
N ASP A 75 0.00 -0.13 2.25
CA ASP A 75 0.68 0.70 3.26
C ASP A 75 1.95 1.30 2.70
N LEU A 76 2.79 0.44 2.12
CA LEU A 76 4.12 0.83 1.65
C LEU A 76 4.12 1.26 0.17
N HIS A 77 2.99 1.06 -0.52
CA HIS A 77 2.80 1.42 -1.93
C HIS A 77 3.89 0.85 -2.87
N PHE A 78 4.39 -0.35 -2.57
CA PHE A 78 5.24 -1.12 -3.46
C PHE A 78 4.42 -1.72 -4.60
N PHE A 79 4.75 -1.32 -5.82
CA PHE A 79 4.12 -1.81 -7.04
C PHE A 79 4.98 -2.89 -7.71
N PRO A 80 4.37 -3.96 -8.27
CA PRO A 80 5.10 -5.08 -8.89
C PRO A 80 5.67 -4.74 -10.28
N TYR A 81 6.00 -3.48 -10.57
CA TYR A 81 6.50 -3.08 -11.89
C TYR A 81 7.99 -3.37 -12.02
N LYS A 82 8.33 -4.18 -13.03
CA LYS A 82 9.72 -4.35 -13.49
C LYS A 82 10.02 -3.26 -14.51
N ILE A 83 10.90 -2.31 -14.16
CA ILE A 83 11.47 -1.40 -15.16
C ILE A 83 12.35 -2.25 -16.08
N GLN A 84 11.85 -2.54 -17.28
CA GLN A 84 12.69 -3.06 -18.34
C GLN A 84 13.40 -1.84 -18.94
N LEU A 85 14.69 -1.68 -18.66
CA LEU A 85 15.54 -0.78 -19.44
C LEU A 85 15.63 -1.37 -20.85
N GLY A 86 14.68 -0.99 -21.70
CA GLY A 86 14.61 -1.46 -23.08
C GLY A 86 15.72 -0.82 -23.91
N HIS A 87 16.53 -1.69 -24.54
CA HIS A 87 17.45 -1.44 -25.65
C HIS A 87 18.66 -0.51 -25.40
N GLU A 88 19.85 -0.99 -25.74
CA GLU A 88 21.01 -0.13 -25.97
C GLU A 88 20.70 0.87 -27.08
N ILE A 89 20.76 2.17 -26.75
CA ILE A 89 20.63 3.24 -27.73
C ILE A 89 22.03 3.56 -28.24
N LYS A 90 22.32 3.22 -29.51
CA LYS A 90 23.53 3.69 -30.20
C LYS A 90 23.44 5.22 -30.38
N PRO A 91 24.52 6.00 -30.11
CA PRO A 91 24.46 7.46 -30.16
C PRO A 91 24.55 7.98 -31.62
N PRO A 92 24.19 9.27 -31.90
CA PRO A 92 24.03 10.36 -30.93
C PRO A 92 22.75 11.21 -31.15
N ILE A 93 21.75 11.10 -30.27
CA ILE A 93 20.83 12.23 -30.02
C ILE A 93 20.59 12.34 -28.51
N ASN A 94 20.66 13.58 -28.06
CA ASN A 94 20.88 14.09 -26.71
C ASN A 94 19.74 13.80 -25.70
N ASN A 95 19.52 12.53 -25.33
CA ASN A 95 18.48 12.13 -24.37
C ASN A 95 18.95 12.12 -22.90
N SER A 96 19.78 13.09 -22.51
CA SER A 96 20.20 13.30 -21.11
C SER A 96 19.02 13.64 -20.19
N VAL A 97 17.96 14.24 -20.74
CA VAL A 97 16.77 14.69 -20.02
C VAL A 97 15.97 13.52 -19.44
N TYR A 98 15.71 12.47 -20.24
CA TYR A 98 14.96 11.30 -19.76
C TYR A 98 15.71 10.49 -18.71
N ARG A 99 17.02 10.31 -18.90
CA ARG A 99 17.88 9.63 -17.92
C ARG A 99 17.90 10.40 -16.59
N ARG A 100 18.02 11.73 -16.65
CA ARG A 100 17.97 12.59 -15.46
C ARG A 100 16.59 12.58 -14.80
N ALA A 101 15.51 12.67 -15.57
CA ALA A 101 14.14 12.62 -15.05
C ALA A 101 13.84 11.29 -14.36
N LEU A 102 14.30 10.17 -14.91
CA LEU A 102 14.16 8.85 -14.27
C LEU A 102 15.02 8.74 -12.99
N GLN A 103 16.25 9.27 -13.01
CA GLN A 103 17.09 9.32 -11.80
C GLN A 103 16.46 10.19 -10.70
N GLN A 104 15.89 11.35 -11.05
CA GLN A 104 15.14 12.21 -10.14
C GLN A 104 13.92 11.48 -9.58
N PHE A 105 13.11 10.84 -10.44
CA PHE A 105 11.92 10.12 -10.01
C PHE A 105 12.23 8.98 -9.03
N VAL A 106 13.32 8.23 -9.27
CA VAL A 106 13.82 7.18 -8.37
C VAL A 106 14.36 7.76 -7.06
N ALA A 107 15.02 8.92 -7.10
CA ALA A 107 15.53 9.61 -5.91
C ALA A 107 14.41 10.22 -5.06
N GLU A 108 13.36 10.75 -5.69
CA GLU A 108 12.17 11.33 -5.06
C GLU A 108 11.25 10.24 -4.46
N ASN A 109 11.29 9.03 -5.02
CA ASN A 109 10.50 7.88 -4.57
C ASN A 109 11.44 6.72 -4.18
N PRO A 110 12.12 6.78 -3.03
CA PRO A 110 13.07 5.75 -2.60
C PRO A 110 12.41 4.36 -2.40
N ASN A 111 11.09 4.31 -2.21
CA ASN A 111 10.31 3.06 -2.17
C ASN A 111 10.00 2.49 -3.57
N PHE A 112 10.47 3.11 -4.64
CA PHE A 112 10.29 2.63 -6.02
C PHE A 112 11.28 1.51 -6.39
N ILE A 113 12.07 1.03 -5.42
CA ILE A 113 13.06 -0.03 -5.63
C ILE A 113 12.38 -1.31 -6.14
N ILE A 114 12.87 -1.72 -7.30
CA ILE A 114 12.48 -2.87 -8.12
C ILE A 114 12.51 -4.13 -7.27
N ILE A 115 11.34 -4.70 -6.97
CA ILE A 115 11.22 -6.12 -6.61
C ILE A 115 11.58 -6.91 -7.87
N ASN A 116 12.87 -7.10 -8.11
CA ASN A 116 13.29 -8.20 -8.96
C ASN A 116 12.91 -9.47 -8.20
N TYR A 117 12.13 -10.33 -8.87
CA TYR A 117 11.63 -11.64 -8.42
C TYR A 117 10.32 -11.65 -7.63
N ILE A 118 9.22 -11.40 -8.34
CA ILE A 118 8.04 -12.27 -8.21
C ILE A 118 7.84 -12.92 -9.58
N ARG A 119 8.37 -14.15 -9.77
CA ARG A 119 7.89 -15.00 -10.88
C ARG A 119 6.38 -15.17 -10.70
N PRO A 120 5.55 -14.88 -11.71
CA PRO A 120 4.13 -15.16 -11.65
C PRO A 120 3.98 -16.68 -11.70
N PHE A 121 3.67 -17.29 -10.57
CA PHE A 121 3.11 -18.64 -10.59
C PHE A 121 1.65 -18.51 -10.99
N ILE A 122 1.39 -18.84 -12.25
CA ILE A 122 0.26 -19.71 -12.60
C ILE A 122 0.41 -21.01 -11.78
#